data_AF-A0A929ZBJ7-F1
#
_entry.id   AF-A0A929ZBJ7-F1
#
_cell.length_a   1.000
_cell.length_b   1.000
_cell.length_c   1.000
_cell.angle_alpha   90.00
_cell.angle_beta   90.00
_cell.angle_gamma   90.00
#
_symmetry.space_group_name_H-M   'P 1'
#
loop_
_entity.id
_entity.type
_entity.pdbx_description
1 polymer ?
#
loop_
_entity_poly.entity_id
_entity_poly.type
_entity_poly.pdbx_seq_one_letter_code
_entity_poly.pdbx_strand_id
1 'polypeptide(L)'
;MIDSIPFPQADDFDKILLIINITDEELLIDNLYMQKYLKGITSRQVSYFLSAAMYIGLIDKNKKFTELGNTVRKEKGKIQVIEIINILLSDDVIRYSYIYEAVLCIPLSINLIGNRIQKYYPDYSLSTCRRRAQTVCGWVEWIQNHLI
;
A
#
# COMPACT_ATOMS: atom_id res chain seq x y z
N MET A 1 -9.71 17.48 -12.89
CA MET A 1 -9.87 16.18 -12.20
C MET A 1 -8.47 15.70 -11.90
N ILE A 2 -8.09 15.62 -10.63
CA ILE A 2 -6.92 14.83 -10.24
C ILE A 2 -7.33 13.40 -10.59
N ASP A 3 -6.61 12.74 -11.49
CA ASP A 3 -6.82 11.32 -11.77
C ASP A 3 -6.87 10.60 -10.42
N SER A 4 -8.03 10.07 -10.05
CA SER A 4 -8.20 9.47 -8.74
C SER A 4 -7.30 8.24 -8.67
N ILE A 5 -6.28 8.30 -7.81
CA ILE A 5 -5.38 7.16 -7.61
C ILE A 5 -6.26 5.97 -7.20
N PRO A 6 -6.22 4.86 -7.96
CA PRO A 6 -7.05 3.72 -7.62
C PRO A 6 -6.62 3.19 -6.25
N PHE A 7 -7.57 2.62 -5.51
CA PHE A 7 -7.25 1.88 -4.28
C PHE A 7 -6.11 0.85 -4.55
N PRO A 8 -5.27 0.47 -3.58
CA PRO A 8 -4.14 -0.39 -3.87
C PRO A 8 -4.60 -1.82 -4.24
N GLN A 9 -3.79 -2.49 -5.07
CA GLN A 9 -3.95 -3.91 -5.44
C GLN A 9 -2.58 -4.62 -5.38
N ALA A 10 -1.93 -4.50 -4.23
CA ALA A 10 -0.57 -4.94 -3.95
C ALA A 10 -0.47 -5.32 -2.46
N ASP A 11 -0.63 -6.61 -2.15
CA ASP A 11 -0.76 -7.15 -0.79
C ASP A 11 0.56 -7.28 -0.01
N ASP A 12 1.67 -7.52 -0.69
CA ASP A 12 2.99 -7.61 -0.06
C ASP A 12 3.58 -6.21 0.24
N PHE A 13 3.38 -5.72 1.46
CA PHE A 13 3.86 -4.40 1.86
C PHE A 13 5.41 -4.32 1.87
N ASP A 14 6.13 -5.42 2.06
CA ASP A 14 7.60 -5.38 2.06
C ASP A 14 8.15 -4.96 0.70
N LYS A 15 7.45 -5.27 -0.40
CA LYS A 15 7.80 -4.75 -1.73
C LYS A 15 7.60 -3.24 -1.85
N ILE A 16 6.62 -2.67 -1.15
CA ILE A 16 6.45 -1.21 -1.05
C ILE A 16 7.58 -0.61 -0.22
N LEU A 17 7.98 -1.28 0.87
CA LEU A 17 9.13 -0.85 1.67
C LEU A 17 10.45 -0.88 0.88
N LEU A 18 10.63 -1.86 -0.03
CA LEU A 18 11.75 -1.87 -0.97
C LEU A 18 11.73 -0.65 -1.90
N ILE A 19 10.56 -0.26 -2.43
CA ILE A 19 10.40 0.95 -3.25
C ILE A 19 10.83 2.19 -2.45
N ILE A 20 10.31 2.35 -1.23
CA ILE A 20 10.63 3.49 -0.36
C ILE A 20 12.14 3.60 -0.13
N ASN A 21 12.81 2.47 0.08
CA ASN A 21 14.23 2.42 0.38
C ASN A 21 15.13 2.27 -0.86
N ILE A 22 14.62 2.49 -2.07
CA ILE A 22 15.47 2.55 -3.27
C ILE A 22 16.50 3.67 -3.12
N THR A 23 17.75 3.40 -3.52
CA THR A 23 18.85 4.37 -3.36
C THR A 23 18.81 5.47 -4.41
N ASP A 24 18.46 5.11 -5.63
CA ASP A 24 18.35 6.02 -6.77
C ASP A 24 16.89 6.07 -7.23
N GLU A 25 16.27 7.23 -7.09
CA GLU A 25 14.86 7.48 -7.43
C GLU A 25 14.61 7.32 -8.93
N GLU A 26 15.60 7.64 -9.78
CA GLU A 26 15.45 7.52 -11.24
C GLU A 26 15.27 6.06 -11.68
N LEU A 27 15.59 5.08 -10.82
CA LEU A 27 15.32 3.66 -11.11
C LEU A 27 13.84 3.27 -11.00
N LEU A 28 12.99 4.11 -10.39
CA LEU A 28 11.55 3.84 -10.28
C LEU A 28 10.85 3.86 -11.65
N ILE A 29 11.40 4.59 -12.63
CA ILE A 29 10.87 4.62 -14.00
C ILE A 29 11.35 3.43 -14.84
N ASP A 30 12.46 2.78 -14.47
CA ASP A 30 13.00 1.60 -15.15
C ASP A 30 12.21 0.34 -14.75
N ASN A 31 11.30 -0.07 -15.63
CA ASN A 31 10.46 -1.23 -15.38
C ASN A 31 11.24 -2.54 -15.31
N LEU A 32 12.32 -2.71 -16.09
CA LEU A 32 13.09 -3.95 -16.09
C LEU A 32 13.91 -4.08 -14.81
N TYR A 33 14.48 -2.97 -14.35
CA TYR A 33 15.13 -2.90 -13.04
C TYR A 33 14.14 -3.24 -11.93
N MET A 34 12.98 -2.57 -11.89
CA MET A 34 11.99 -2.76 -10.83
C MET A 34 11.44 -4.18 -10.77
N GLN A 35 11.29 -4.88 -11.89
CA GLN A 35 10.91 -6.29 -11.91
C GLN A 35 11.94 -7.17 -11.16
N LYS A 36 13.23 -6.95 -11.39
CA LYS A 36 14.32 -7.66 -10.71
C LYS A 36 14.40 -7.27 -9.24
N TYR A 37 14.38 -5.97 -8.96
CA TYR A 37 14.51 -5.40 -7.62
C TYR A 37 13.37 -5.86 -6.69
N LEU A 38 12.14 -5.97 -7.21
CA LEU A 38 10.98 -6.47 -6.48
C LEU A 38 10.83 -7.99 -6.52
N LYS A 39 11.96 -8.72 -6.58
CA LYS A 39 12.05 -10.19 -6.49
C LYS A 39 11.37 -10.93 -7.66
N GLY A 40 11.58 -10.46 -8.89
CA GLY A 40 11.19 -11.18 -10.11
C GLY A 40 9.71 -11.11 -10.46
N ILE A 41 8.99 -10.07 -10.01
CA ILE A 41 7.59 -9.86 -10.36
C ILE A 41 7.42 -9.38 -11.81
N THR A 42 6.21 -9.49 -12.35
CA THR A 42 5.88 -9.03 -13.71
C THR A 42 5.80 -7.50 -13.83
N SER A 43 5.96 -6.95 -15.04
CA SER A 43 5.73 -5.52 -15.33
C SER A 43 4.39 -4.98 -14.82
N ARG A 44 3.34 -5.81 -14.88
CA ARG A 44 2.00 -5.47 -14.37
C ARG A 44 1.99 -5.33 -12.86
N GLN A 45 2.64 -6.25 -12.15
CA GLN A 45 2.76 -6.17 -10.69
C GLN A 45 3.61 -4.99 -10.25
N VAL A 46 4.69 -4.65 -10.98
CA VAL A 46 5.47 -3.42 -10.72
C VAL A 46 4.55 -2.20 -10.73
N SER A 47 3.67 -2.08 -11.73
CA SER A 47 2.68 -1.00 -11.79
C SER A 47 1.76 -0.96 -10.57
N TYR A 48 1.32 -2.11 -10.07
CA TYR A 48 0.50 -2.17 -8.86
C TYR A 48 1.25 -1.72 -7.60
N PHE A 49 2.51 -2.11 -7.42
CA PHE A 49 3.29 -1.69 -6.26
C PHE A 49 3.64 -0.19 -6.30
N LEU A 50 3.98 0.35 -7.47
CA LEU A 50 4.17 1.80 -7.62
C LEU A 50 2.87 2.57 -7.38
N SER A 51 1.74 2.08 -7.92
CA SER A 51 0.43 2.71 -7.68
C SER A 51 0.05 2.68 -6.20
N ALA A 52 0.42 1.62 -5.48
CA ALA A 52 0.19 1.52 -4.04
C ALA A 52 1.05 2.53 -3.25
N ALA A 53 2.34 2.68 -3.59
CA ALA A 53 3.19 3.72 -3.01
C ALA A 53 2.65 5.14 -3.29
N MET A 54 2.04 5.34 -4.46
CA MET A 54 1.39 6.59 -4.83
C MET A 54 0.11 6.83 -4.02
N TYR A 55 -0.70 5.78 -3.83
CA TYR A 55 -1.94 5.81 -3.05
C TYR A 55 -1.72 6.30 -1.62
N ILE A 56 -0.66 5.83 -0.97
CA ILE A 56 -0.29 6.26 0.39
C ILE A 56 0.52 7.58 0.40
N GLY A 57 0.62 8.26 -0.74
CA GLY A 57 1.21 9.59 -0.85
C GLY A 57 2.73 9.66 -0.79
N LEU A 58 3.44 8.53 -0.86
CA LEU A 58 4.90 8.51 -0.77
C LEU A 58 5.59 8.83 -2.11
N ILE A 59 4.96 8.50 -3.23
CA ILE A 59 5.42 8.89 -4.56
C ILE A 59 4.33 9.65 -5.33
N ASP A 60 4.74 10.47 -6.29
CA ASP A 60 3.86 11.21 -7.19
C ASP A 60 3.62 10.44 -8.51
N LYS A 61 2.80 11.03 -9.39
CA LYS A 61 2.49 10.49 -10.72
C LYS A 61 3.71 10.37 -11.66
N ASN A 62 4.76 11.13 -11.40
CA ASN A 62 6.01 11.09 -12.15
C ASN A 62 6.99 10.06 -11.56
N LYS A 63 6.53 9.27 -10.57
CA LYS A 63 7.31 8.29 -9.82
C LYS A 63 8.49 8.92 -9.07
N LYS A 64 8.28 10.12 -8.53
CA LYS A 64 9.20 10.82 -7.63
C LYS A 64 8.66 10.82 -6.21
N PHE A 65 9.52 10.73 -5.22
CA PHE A 65 9.16 10.85 -3.81
C PHE A 65 8.59 12.23 -3.53
N THR A 66 7.45 12.24 -2.85
CA THR A 66 6.83 13.46 -2.35
C THR A 66 7.64 14.02 -1.17
N GLU A 67 7.25 15.17 -0.64
CA GLU A 67 7.80 15.67 0.62
C GLU A 67 7.59 14.68 1.78
N LEU A 68 6.40 14.06 1.84
CA LEU A 68 6.10 12.98 2.78
C LEU A 68 7.01 11.77 2.55
N GLY A 69 7.14 11.33 1.29
CA GLY A 69 8.03 10.23 0.91
C GLY A 69 9.47 10.46 1.36
N ASN A 70 10.01 11.65 1.09
CA ASN A 70 11.36 12.02 1.50
C ASN A 70 11.52 12.13 3.02
N THR A 71 10.48 12.54 3.74
CA THR A 71 10.49 12.55 5.22
C THR A 71 10.59 11.13 5.77
N VAL A 72 9.73 10.22 5.29
CA VAL A 72 9.74 8.80 5.68
C VAL A 72 11.09 8.12 5.34
N ARG A 73 11.70 8.48 4.20
CA ARG A 73 13.01 7.93 3.78
C ARG A 73 14.19 8.40 4.62
N LYS A 74 14.11 9.58 5.25
CA LYS A 74 15.16 10.07 6.15
C LYS A 74 15.22 9.25 7.43
N GLU A 75 14.07 8.74 7.87
CA GLU A 75 13.97 7.84 9.00
C GLU A 75 14.52 6.45 8.66
N LYS A 76 14.99 5.73 9.68
CA LYS A 76 15.53 4.37 9.53
C LYS A 76 14.97 3.41 10.57
N GLY A 77 14.96 2.13 10.21
CA GLY A 77 14.55 1.05 11.11
C GLY A 77 13.13 1.25 11.63
N LYS A 78 12.96 1.11 12.95
CA LYS A 78 11.63 1.14 13.59
C LYS A 78 10.90 2.47 13.42
N ILE A 79 11.61 3.61 13.35
CA ILE A 79 10.96 4.91 13.20
C ILE A 79 10.30 5.03 11.83
N GLN A 80 10.99 4.63 10.76
CA GLN A 80 10.41 4.59 9.41
C GLN A 80 9.16 3.70 9.36
N VAL A 81 9.22 2.54 10.01
CA VAL A 81 8.09 1.62 10.09
C VAL A 81 6.89 2.24 10.82
N ILE A 82 7.12 2.93 11.94
CA ILE A 82 6.06 3.63 12.68
C ILE A 82 5.41 4.73 11.82
N GLU A 83 6.21 5.53 11.11
CA GLU A 83 5.67 6.57 10.22
C GLU A 83 4.83 5.98 9.09
N ILE A 84 5.28 4.87 8.50
CA ILE A 84 4.50 4.14 7.50
C ILE A 84 3.19 3.64 8.11
N ILE A 85 3.21 3.04 9.29
CA ILE A 85 2.00 2.54 9.96
C ILE A 85 1.02 3.68 10.22
N ASN A 86 1.50 4.85 10.67
CA ASN A 86 0.67 6.04 10.86
C ASN A 86 -0.02 6.47 9.55
N ILE A 87 0.71 6.45 8.43
CA ILE A 87 0.15 6.73 7.10
C ILE A 87 -0.92 5.70 6.74
N LEU A 88 -0.67 4.41 6.91
CA LEU A 88 -1.64 3.36 6.60
C LEU A 88 -2.91 3.46 7.44
N LEU A 89 -2.77 3.74 8.73
CA LEU A 89 -3.92 3.90 9.65
C LEU A 89 -4.65 5.24 9.46
N SER A 90 -4.13 6.17 8.66
CA SER A 90 -4.88 7.36 8.26
C SER A 90 -6.02 7.03 7.27
N ASP A 91 -5.89 5.93 6.52
CA ASP A 91 -6.91 5.45 5.60
C ASP A 91 -8.10 4.79 6.34
N ASP A 92 -9.32 5.19 5.97
CA ASP A 92 -10.55 4.72 6.62
C ASP A 92 -10.80 3.21 6.50
N VAL A 93 -10.46 2.59 5.37
CA VAL A 93 -10.69 1.17 5.11
C VAL A 93 -9.65 0.35 5.88
N ILE A 94 -8.38 0.78 5.83
CA ILE A 94 -7.28 0.11 6.52
C ILE A 94 -7.46 0.23 8.03
N ARG A 95 -7.69 1.44 8.57
CA ARG A 95 -7.90 1.67 10.00
C ARG A 95 -9.08 0.88 10.56
N TYR A 96 -10.21 0.89 9.84
CA TYR A 96 -11.37 0.09 10.23
C TYR A 96 -11.03 -1.39 10.32
N SER A 97 -10.32 -1.91 9.31
CA SER A 97 -9.95 -3.32 9.25
C SER A 97 -8.97 -3.69 10.36
N TYR A 98 -7.96 -2.84 10.61
CA TYR A 98 -7.04 -3.02 11.74
C TYR A 98 -7.77 -3.06 13.08
N ILE A 99 -8.68 -2.11 13.37
CA ILE A 99 -9.45 -2.12 14.62
C ILE A 99 -10.31 -3.38 14.73
N TYR A 100 -10.97 -3.78 13.65
CA TYR A 100 -11.84 -4.95 13.63
C TYR A 100 -11.11 -6.24 13.99
N GLU A 101 -9.90 -6.42 13.45
CA GLU A 101 -9.10 -7.62 13.69
C GLU A 101 -8.24 -7.53 14.95
N ALA A 102 -7.40 -6.50 15.07
CA ALA A 102 -6.38 -6.42 16.12
C ALA A 102 -6.94 -5.95 17.47
N VAL A 103 -8.02 -5.16 17.48
CA VAL A 103 -8.59 -4.61 18.72
C VAL A 103 -9.82 -5.38 19.17
N LEU A 104 -10.72 -5.71 18.24
CA LEU A 104 -11.95 -6.46 18.55
C LEU A 104 -11.78 -7.98 18.45
N CYS A 105 -10.62 -8.46 17.98
CA CYS A 105 -10.34 -9.88 17.77
C CYS A 105 -11.35 -10.57 16.83
N ILE A 106 -11.88 -9.83 15.84
CA ILE A 106 -12.83 -10.37 14.87
C ILE A 106 -12.10 -10.62 13.54
N PRO A 107 -12.07 -11.86 13.02
CA PRO A 107 -11.38 -12.16 11.78
C PRO A 107 -11.86 -11.30 10.61
N LEU A 108 -10.91 -10.83 9.79
CA LEU A 108 -11.25 -10.09 8.59
C LEU A 108 -12.01 -10.95 7.57
N SER A 109 -13.02 -10.34 6.96
CA SER A 109 -13.76 -10.94 5.85
C SER A 109 -13.54 -10.13 4.59
N ILE A 110 -13.09 -10.81 3.52
CA ILE A 110 -12.91 -10.21 2.19
C ILE A 110 -14.21 -9.54 1.70
N ASN A 111 -15.37 -10.10 2.02
CA ASN A 111 -16.66 -9.49 1.65
C ASN A 111 -16.95 -8.23 2.47
N LEU A 112 -16.66 -8.23 3.78
CA LEU A 112 -16.85 -7.06 4.64
C LEU A 112 -15.97 -5.89 4.18
N ILE A 113 -14.69 -6.15 3.96
CA ILE A 113 -13.73 -5.15 3.48
C ILE A 113 -14.13 -4.70 2.07
N GLY A 114 -14.49 -5.64 1.18
CA GLY A 114 -14.91 -5.34 -0.18
C GLY A 114 -16.14 -4.42 -0.24
N ASN A 115 -17.14 -4.65 0.61
CA ASN A 115 -18.31 -3.76 0.72
C ASN A 115 -17.92 -2.36 1.20
N ARG A 116 -16.96 -2.28 2.13
CA ARG A 116 -16.45 -0.99 2.62
C ARG A 116 -15.70 -0.25 1.51
N ILE A 117 -14.85 -0.93 0.74
CA ILE A 117 -14.17 -0.35 -0.43
C ILE A 117 -15.20 0.16 -1.44
N GLN A 118 -16.25 -0.63 -1.74
CA GLN A 118 -17.28 -0.25 -2.70
C GLN A 118 -18.04 1.03 -2.30
N LYS A 119 -18.15 1.33 -1.01
CA LYS A 119 -18.73 2.59 -0.52
C LYS A 119 -17.95 3.82 -0.99
N TYR A 120 -16.62 3.72 -1.09
CA TYR A 120 -15.74 4.80 -1.54
C TYR A 120 -15.45 4.73 -3.05
N TYR A 121 -15.56 3.54 -3.64
CA TYR A 121 -15.32 3.27 -5.06
C TYR A 121 -16.54 2.57 -5.69
N PRO A 122 -17.64 3.32 -5.93
CA PRO A 122 -18.91 2.74 -6.38
C PRO A 122 -18.83 2.07 -7.76
N ASP A 123 -17.89 2.52 -8.61
CA ASP A 123 -17.70 1.97 -9.96
C ASP A 123 -16.95 0.63 -9.96
N TYR A 124 -16.42 0.18 -8.81
CA TYR A 124 -15.75 -1.11 -8.74
C TYR A 124 -16.74 -2.26 -8.74
N SER A 125 -16.49 -3.22 -9.63
CA SER A 125 -17.14 -4.52 -9.59
C SER A 125 -16.85 -5.24 -8.27
N LEU A 126 -17.75 -6.13 -7.85
CA LEU A 126 -17.54 -6.98 -6.68
C LEU A 126 -16.22 -7.77 -6.75
N SER A 127 -15.87 -8.28 -7.93
CA SER A 127 -14.61 -8.98 -8.17
C SER A 127 -13.38 -8.07 -7.98
N THR A 128 -13.50 -6.78 -8.33
CA THR A 128 -12.44 -5.79 -8.12
C THR A 128 -12.31 -5.42 -6.65
N CYS A 129 -13.44 -5.22 -5.95
CA CYS A 129 -13.44 -4.99 -4.51
C CYS A 129 -12.81 -6.15 -3.73
N ARG A 130 -13.13 -7.41 -4.07
CA ARG A 130 -12.54 -8.59 -3.43
C ARG A 130 -11.02 -8.67 -3.61
N ARG A 131 -10.52 -8.40 -4.82
CA ARG A 131 -9.06 -8.37 -5.09
C ARG A 131 -8.35 -7.28 -4.29
N ARG A 132 -8.99 -6.12 -4.12
CA ARG A 132 -8.46 -4.99 -3.34
C ARG A 132 -8.57 -5.20 -1.83
N ALA A 133 -9.58 -5.93 -1.38
CA ALA A 133 -9.71 -6.36 0.01
C ALA A 133 -8.53 -7.26 0.44
N GLN A 134 -8.00 -8.10 -0.47
CA GLN A 134 -6.80 -8.88 -0.20
C GLN A 134 -5.60 -8.00 0.15
N THR A 135 -5.48 -6.84 -0.49
CA THR A 135 -4.44 -5.86 -0.16
C THR A 135 -4.59 -5.32 1.24
N VAL A 136 -5.82 -4.99 1.67
CA VAL A 136 -6.07 -4.55 3.05
C VAL A 136 -5.71 -5.63 4.06
N CYS A 137 -6.07 -6.89 3.80
CA CYS A 137 -5.68 -8.01 4.66
C CYS A 137 -4.16 -8.10 4.80
N GLY A 138 -3.42 -8.11 3.69
CA GLY A 138 -1.95 -8.17 3.72
C GLY A 138 -1.31 -7.00 4.45
N TRP A 139 -1.88 -5.79 4.31
CA TRP A 139 -1.36 -4.60 5.00
C TRP A 139 -1.68 -4.61 6.49
N VAL A 140 -2.87 -5.06 6.89
CA VAL A 140 -3.23 -5.20 8.31
C VAL A 140 -2.37 -6.25 9.00
N GLU A 141 -2.13 -7.39 8.34
CA GLU A 141 -1.20 -8.42 8.80
C GLU A 141 0.22 -7.84 8.95
N TRP A 142 0.69 -7.09 7.95
CA TRP A 142 1.99 -6.43 8.01
C TRP A 142 2.10 -5.45 9.19
N ILE A 143 1.06 -4.64 9.45
CA ILE A 143 1.03 -3.72 10.61
C ILE A 143 1.15 -4.51 11.92
N GLN A 144 0.37 -5.57 12.10
CA GLN A 144 0.39 -6.39 13.33
C GLN A 144 1.77 -6.98 13.59
N ASN A 145 2.41 -7.53 12.55
CA ASN A 145 3.75 -8.12 12.65
C ASN A 145 4.86 -7.12 13.00
N HIS A 146 4.61 -5.82 12.89
CA HIS A 146 5.59 -4.76 13.17
C HIS A 146 5.29 -3.94 14.43
N LEU A 147 4.09 -4.08 15.01
CA LEU A 147 3.72 -3.45 16.28
C LEU A 147 3.88 -4.38 17.49
N ILE A 148 3.91 -5.69 17.27
CA ILE A 148 4.03 -6.72 18.31
C ILE A 148 5.50 -7.13 18.50
#